data_AF-A0A661VKY7-F1
#
_entry.id   AF-A0A661VKY7-F1
#
_cell.length_a   1.000
_cell.length_b   1.000
_cell.length_c   1.000
_cell.angle_alpha   90.00
_cell.angle_beta   90.00
_cell.angle_gamma   90.00
#
_symmetry.space_group_name_H-M   'P 1'
#
loop_
_entity.id
_entity.type
_entity.pdbx_description
1 polymer ?
#
loop_
_entity_poly.entity_id
_entity_poly.type
_entity_poly.pdbx_seq_one_letter_code
_entity_poly.pdbx_strand_id
1 'polypeptide(L)'
;MASTLNIRVRDDWAIIEQRSTQDARRSLILLLSVAIFSALATAAVDHFVLSSEAIRSFLVEAASLCLYGAVAVWYALRRRRERWRIAGLTYVFLLAVMALVDYLSKRGLRDTFVNSGQVANPILYTGLLMGFYPLPFLWLIRRYPTEARSIGLYMARPGLWIAVGLLSAAVLSGHFLFTGLMSRAITLRPQPLPYLVWTALFEFAVQSLSEELFFRGLVFDYLVNTRRQSLWLAAVISSGFNLLIYVVKGGWVENPILTLGVVFYAFMMSMLSAILYQASGSILPGWISNATFGLFTVFR
;
A
#
# COMPACT_ATOMS: atom_id res chain seq x y z
N MET A 1 37.86 -7.66 40.92
CA MET A 1 37.36 -8.99 40.50
C MET A 1 36.71 -8.83 39.13
N ALA A 2 37.32 -9.37 38.07
CA ALA A 2 36.77 -9.31 36.72
C ALA A 2 35.85 -10.52 36.52
N SER A 3 34.55 -10.31 36.32
CA SER A 3 33.65 -11.39 35.90
C SER A 3 33.86 -11.61 34.40
N THR A 4 34.59 -12.67 34.05
CA THR A 4 34.65 -13.17 32.67
C THR A 4 33.28 -13.75 32.31
N LEU A 5 32.52 -13.00 31.50
CA LEU A 5 31.32 -13.49 30.84
C LEU A 5 31.71 -14.67 29.94
N ASN A 6 31.46 -15.88 30.42
CA ASN A 6 31.75 -17.11 29.68
C ASN A 6 30.63 -17.32 28.65
N ILE A 7 30.77 -16.67 27.49
CA ILE A 7 29.84 -16.84 26.36
C ILE A 7 30.16 -18.18 25.70
N ARG A 8 29.43 -19.24 26.08
CA ARG A 8 29.43 -20.49 25.32
C ARG A 8 28.70 -20.26 24.00
N VAL A 9 29.46 -20.10 22.93
CA VAL A 9 28.93 -20.21 21.56
C VAL A 9 28.53 -21.66 21.35
N ARG A 10 27.25 -21.88 21.06
CA ARG A 10 26.67 -23.21 20.84
C ARG A 10 27.19 -23.77 19.51
N ASP A 11 27.61 -25.03 19.45
CA ASP A 11 28.24 -25.63 18.26
C ASP A 11 27.36 -25.57 17.00
N ASP A 12 26.06 -25.43 17.20
CA ASP A 12 25.02 -25.33 16.17
C ASP A 12 24.95 -23.93 15.50
N TRP A 13 25.76 -22.95 15.92
CA TRP A 13 25.64 -21.54 15.49
C TRP A 13 25.75 -21.36 13.98
N ALA A 14 26.69 -22.04 13.34
CA ALA A 14 26.91 -21.96 11.89
C ALA A 14 25.70 -22.50 11.12
N ILE A 15 25.03 -23.54 11.63
CA ILE A 15 23.81 -24.12 11.03
C ILE A 15 22.63 -23.15 11.20
N ILE A 16 22.52 -22.48 12.35
CA ILE A 16 21.48 -21.48 12.61
C ILE A 16 21.67 -20.25 11.71
N GLU A 17 22.91 -19.78 11.56
CA GLU A 17 23.23 -18.65 10.68
C GLU A 17 22.97 -18.99 9.21
N GLN A 18 23.39 -20.18 8.76
CA GLN A 18 23.13 -20.63 7.38
C GLN A 18 21.64 -20.76 7.08
N ARG A 19 20.83 -21.26 8.04
CA ARG A 19 19.37 -21.31 7.89
C ARG A 19 18.75 -19.91 7.85
N SER A 20 19.18 -19.02 8.73
CA SER A 20 18.72 -17.62 8.77
C SER A 20 19.01 -16.89 7.46
N THR A 21 20.20 -17.05 6.91
CA THR A 21 20.60 -16.42 5.63
C THR A 21 19.83 -16.99 4.44
N GLN A 22 19.57 -18.30 4.40
CA GLN A 22 18.74 -18.92 3.36
C GLN A 22 17.28 -18.46 3.44
N ASP A 23 16.69 -18.41 4.63
CA ASP A 23 15.32 -17.93 4.84
C ASP A 23 15.18 -16.45 4.47
N ALA A 24 16.20 -15.64 4.75
CA ALA A 24 16.27 -14.26 4.31
C ALA A 24 16.30 -14.17 2.77
N ARG A 25 17.13 -14.95 2.10
CA ARG A 25 17.19 -14.94 0.63
C ARG A 25 15.85 -15.34 0.00
N ARG A 26 15.21 -16.40 0.51
CA ARG A 26 13.90 -16.85 0.03
C ARG A 26 12.81 -15.81 0.25
N SER A 27 12.80 -15.16 1.42
CA SER A 27 11.86 -14.08 1.73
C SER A 27 12.03 -12.94 0.74
N LEU A 28 13.27 -12.47 0.52
CA LEU A 28 13.55 -11.39 -0.44
C LEU A 28 13.05 -11.73 -1.85
N ILE A 29 13.35 -12.94 -2.35
CA ILE A 29 12.88 -13.38 -3.67
C ILE A 29 11.35 -13.33 -3.74
N LEU A 30 10.66 -13.83 -2.70
CA LEU A 30 9.20 -13.80 -2.65
C LEU A 30 8.65 -12.37 -2.70
N LEU A 31 9.25 -11.43 -1.95
CA LEU A 31 8.82 -10.03 -1.95
C LEU A 31 8.99 -9.37 -3.33
N LEU A 32 10.13 -9.61 -3.96
CA LEU A 32 10.42 -9.14 -5.31
C LEU A 32 9.45 -9.74 -6.33
N SER A 33 9.25 -11.05 -6.26
CA SER A 33 8.32 -11.77 -7.15
C SER A 33 6.90 -11.25 -7.02
N VAL A 34 6.43 -10.96 -5.80
CA VAL A 34 5.09 -10.40 -5.57
C VAL A 34 4.98 -8.99 -6.18
N ALA A 35 5.93 -8.10 -5.92
CA ALA A 35 5.90 -6.75 -6.48
C ALA A 35 5.94 -6.75 -8.03
N ILE A 36 6.83 -7.54 -8.62
CA ILE A 36 6.96 -7.69 -10.08
C ILE A 36 5.71 -8.33 -10.67
N PHE A 37 5.20 -9.41 -10.06
CA PHE A 37 3.99 -10.07 -10.50
C PHE A 37 2.80 -9.09 -10.49
N SER A 38 2.62 -8.34 -9.40
CA SER A 38 1.54 -7.36 -9.31
C SER A 38 1.64 -6.28 -10.39
N ALA A 39 2.85 -5.79 -10.68
CA ALA A 39 3.05 -4.82 -11.77
C ALA A 39 2.73 -5.43 -13.14
N LEU A 40 3.29 -6.60 -13.47
CA LEU A 40 3.06 -7.27 -14.75
C LEU A 40 1.59 -7.69 -14.94
N ALA A 41 0.96 -8.20 -13.90
CA ALA A 41 -0.45 -8.58 -13.94
C ALA A 41 -1.34 -7.34 -14.12
N THR A 42 -1.03 -6.23 -13.44
CA THR A 42 -1.73 -4.95 -13.64
C THR A 42 -1.59 -4.46 -15.08
N ALA A 43 -0.36 -4.50 -15.63
CA ALA A 43 -0.10 -4.12 -17.02
C ALA A 43 -0.87 -4.99 -18.02
N ALA A 44 -0.87 -6.32 -17.80
CA ALA A 44 -1.56 -7.27 -18.65
C ALA A 44 -3.09 -7.05 -18.60
N VAL A 45 -3.65 -6.88 -17.41
CA VAL A 45 -5.09 -6.61 -17.26
C VAL A 45 -5.47 -5.32 -17.96
N ASP A 46 -4.69 -4.25 -17.78
CA ASP A 46 -4.98 -2.95 -18.39
C ASP A 46 -4.90 -2.98 -19.93
N HIS A 47 -3.99 -3.80 -20.49
CA HIS A 47 -3.83 -3.92 -21.94
C HIS A 47 -4.82 -4.89 -22.60
N PHE A 48 -5.18 -5.99 -21.93
CA PHE A 48 -5.95 -7.08 -22.54
C PHE A 48 -7.43 -7.15 -22.13
N VAL A 49 -7.84 -6.52 -21.03
CA VAL A 49 -9.23 -6.57 -20.54
C VAL A 49 -9.99 -5.32 -20.99
N LEU A 50 -10.62 -5.40 -22.17
CA LEU A 50 -11.30 -4.26 -22.81
C LEU A 50 -12.83 -4.22 -22.58
N SER A 51 -13.41 -5.23 -21.94
CA SER A 51 -14.86 -5.46 -21.99
C SER A 51 -15.67 -4.80 -20.86
N SER A 52 -15.08 -4.58 -19.68
CA SER A 52 -15.79 -3.96 -18.54
C SER A 52 -14.82 -3.35 -17.53
N GLU A 53 -15.10 -2.11 -17.12
CA GLU A 53 -14.34 -1.40 -16.08
C GLU A 53 -14.37 -2.12 -14.73
N ALA A 54 -15.52 -2.72 -14.38
CA ALA A 54 -15.66 -3.48 -13.14
C ALA A 54 -14.71 -4.68 -13.09
N ILE A 55 -14.58 -5.42 -14.19
CA ILE A 55 -13.70 -6.59 -14.26
C ILE A 55 -12.24 -6.14 -14.27
N ARG A 56 -11.92 -5.09 -15.04
CA ARG A 56 -10.57 -4.54 -15.12
C ARG A 56 -10.08 -4.07 -13.74
N SER A 57 -10.85 -3.22 -13.08
CA SER A 57 -10.56 -2.75 -11.72
C SER A 57 -10.37 -3.90 -10.74
N PHE A 58 -11.33 -4.83 -10.70
CA PHE A 58 -11.29 -5.97 -9.78
C PHE A 58 -10.03 -6.82 -9.96
N LEU A 59 -9.65 -7.13 -11.20
CA LEU A 59 -8.47 -7.94 -11.48
C LEU A 59 -7.17 -7.22 -11.10
N VAL A 60 -7.08 -5.90 -11.33
CA VAL A 60 -5.94 -5.09 -10.88
C VAL A 60 -5.83 -5.13 -9.35
N GLU A 61 -6.92 -4.88 -8.64
CA GLU A 61 -6.96 -4.87 -7.18
C GLU A 61 -6.69 -6.26 -6.58
N ALA A 62 -7.18 -7.33 -7.22
CA ALA A 62 -6.95 -8.71 -6.85
C ALA A 62 -5.47 -9.10 -6.97
N ALA A 63 -4.80 -8.67 -8.05
CA ALA A 63 -3.39 -8.95 -8.32
C ALA A 63 -2.42 -8.05 -7.56
N SER A 64 -2.89 -6.93 -6.99
CA SER A 64 -2.09 -5.96 -6.25
C SER A 64 -2.55 -5.81 -4.80
N LEU A 65 -3.49 -4.90 -4.52
CA LEU A 65 -3.89 -4.48 -3.17
C LEU A 65 -4.33 -5.63 -2.26
N CYS A 66 -5.17 -6.54 -2.77
CA CYS A 66 -5.62 -7.71 -2.00
C CYS A 66 -4.43 -8.64 -1.69
N LEU A 67 -3.55 -8.85 -2.67
CA LEU A 67 -2.36 -9.70 -2.54
C LEU A 67 -1.38 -9.10 -1.53
N TYR A 68 -1.17 -7.77 -1.57
CA TYR A 68 -0.35 -7.03 -0.61
C TYR A 68 -0.83 -7.20 0.82
N GLY A 69 -2.14 -7.00 1.06
CA GLY A 69 -2.75 -7.22 2.37
C GLY A 69 -2.56 -8.66 2.86
N ALA A 70 -2.79 -9.66 2.01
CA ALA A 70 -2.63 -11.07 2.36
C ALA A 70 -1.17 -11.47 2.66
N VAL A 71 -0.21 -10.99 1.86
CA VAL A 71 1.22 -11.26 2.05
C VAL A 71 1.73 -10.58 3.33
N ALA A 72 1.25 -9.38 3.65
CA ALA A 72 1.55 -8.72 4.92
C ALA A 72 1.08 -9.56 6.13
N VAL A 73 -0.14 -10.11 6.07
CA VAL A 73 -0.66 -11.02 7.12
C VAL A 73 0.16 -12.30 7.21
N TRP A 74 0.50 -12.92 6.08
CA TRP A 74 1.35 -14.11 6.04
C TRP A 74 2.70 -13.87 6.72
N TYR A 75 3.34 -12.73 6.44
CA TYR A 75 4.63 -12.37 7.00
C TYR A 75 4.55 -12.04 8.48
N ALA A 76 3.52 -11.31 8.93
CA ALA A 76 3.29 -11.08 10.36
C ALA A 76 3.19 -12.41 11.12
N LEU A 77 2.47 -13.37 10.55
CA LEU A 77 2.26 -14.69 11.14
C LEU A 77 3.34 -15.71 10.75
N ARG A 78 4.49 -15.30 10.18
CA ARG A 78 5.48 -16.23 9.60
C ARG A 78 5.98 -17.32 10.54
N ARG A 79 5.91 -17.12 11.86
CA ARG A 79 6.31 -18.10 12.89
C ARG A 79 5.18 -19.02 13.34
N ARG A 80 3.95 -18.82 12.86
CA ARG A 80 2.76 -19.60 13.23
C ARG A 80 2.46 -20.66 12.17
N ARG A 81 1.94 -21.81 12.61
CA ARG A 81 1.56 -22.93 11.73
C ARG A 81 0.38 -22.59 10.81
N GLU A 82 -0.53 -21.75 11.29
CA GLU A 82 -1.76 -21.35 10.61
C GLU A 82 -1.61 -20.17 9.63
N ARG A 83 -0.38 -19.66 9.43
CA ARG A 83 -0.10 -18.46 8.61
C ARG A 83 -0.74 -18.47 7.23
N TRP A 84 -0.68 -19.61 6.55
CA TRP A 84 -1.21 -19.76 5.19
C TRP A 84 -2.74 -19.76 5.16
N ARG A 85 -3.37 -20.41 6.14
CA ARG A 85 -4.83 -20.43 6.27
C ARG A 85 -5.35 -19.03 6.53
N ILE A 86 -4.75 -18.30 7.47
CA ILE A 86 -5.19 -16.95 7.81
C ILE A 86 -4.94 -15.99 6.65
N ALA A 87 -3.76 -16.01 6.02
CA ALA A 87 -3.48 -15.17 4.85
C ALA A 87 -4.42 -15.45 3.68
N GLY A 88 -4.72 -16.73 3.41
CA GLY A 88 -5.69 -17.12 2.37
C GLY A 88 -7.11 -16.66 2.68
N LEU A 89 -7.56 -16.79 3.94
CA LEU A 89 -8.87 -16.27 4.37
C LEU A 89 -8.94 -14.74 4.26
N THR A 90 -7.87 -14.04 4.64
CA THR A 90 -7.77 -12.59 4.41
C THR A 90 -7.89 -12.28 2.93
N TYR A 91 -7.11 -12.95 2.06
CA TYR A 91 -7.17 -12.71 0.62
C TYR A 91 -8.57 -12.87 0.05
N VAL A 92 -9.24 -13.99 0.36
CA VAL A 92 -10.61 -14.26 -0.11
C VAL A 92 -11.60 -13.22 0.42
N PHE A 93 -11.46 -12.79 1.67
CA PHE A 93 -12.29 -11.74 2.24
C PHE A 93 -12.11 -10.40 1.52
N LEU A 94 -10.86 -9.98 1.28
CA LEU A 94 -10.55 -8.74 0.57
C LEU A 94 -11.09 -8.79 -0.87
N LEU A 95 -10.91 -9.92 -1.57
CA LEU A 95 -11.49 -10.14 -2.89
C LEU A 95 -13.02 -10.05 -2.88
N ALA A 96 -13.69 -10.61 -1.88
CA ALA A 96 -15.15 -10.54 -1.79
C ALA A 96 -15.66 -9.11 -1.61
N VAL A 97 -14.96 -8.30 -0.79
CA VAL A 97 -15.28 -6.88 -0.62
C VAL A 97 -15.08 -6.12 -1.94
N MET A 98 -13.93 -6.28 -2.59
CA MET A 98 -13.65 -5.57 -3.84
C MET A 98 -14.56 -6.00 -4.99
N ALA A 99 -14.79 -7.31 -5.17
CA ALA A 99 -15.72 -7.83 -6.15
C ALA A 99 -17.13 -7.25 -5.97
N LEU A 100 -17.62 -7.19 -4.73
CA LEU A 100 -18.93 -6.63 -4.43
C LEU A 100 -18.98 -5.13 -4.74
N VAL A 101 -17.99 -4.35 -4.31
CA VAL A 101 -17.98 -2.89 -4.54
C VAL A 101 -17.82 -2.57 -6.02
N ASP A 102 -16.94 -3.24 -6.74
CA ASP A 102 -16.76 -3.04 -8.18
C ASP A 102 -17.99 -3.47 -8.97
N TYR A 103 -18.61 -4.59 -8.61
CA TYR A 103 -19.86 -5.00 -9.23
C TYR A 103 -20.99 -4.00 -8.98
N LEU A 104 -21.13 -3.48 -7.76
CA LEU A 104 -22.19 -2.53 -7.45
C LEU A 104 -21.95 -1.15 -8.07
N SER A 105 -20.72 -0.66 -8.05
CA SER A 105 -20.40 0.72 -8.47
C SER A 105 -20.05 0.83 -9.96
N LYS A 106 -19.38 -0.16 -10.55
CA LYS A 106 -18.79 -0.07 -11.91
C LYS A 106 -19.51 -0.95 -12.95
N ARG A 107 -20.55 -1.71 -12.59
CA ARG A 107 -21.25 -2.59 -13.55
C ARG A 107 -21.82 -1.79 -14.72
N GLY A 108 -21.53 -2.26 -15.92
CA GLY A 108 -21.98 -1.63 -17.17
C GLY A 108 -21.12 -0.45 -17.61
N LEU A 109 -20.13 -0.03 -16.81
CA LEU A 109 -19.18 0.99 -17.23
C LEU A 109 -18.12 0.40 -18.18
N ARG A 110 -17.86 1.13 -19.26
CA ARG A 110 -16.76 0.88 -20.20
C ARG A 110 -15.51 1.72 -19.89
N ASP A 111 -15.67 2.74 -19.05
CA ASP A 111 -14.62 3.69 -18.69
C ASP A 111 -14.80 4.14 -17.22
N THR A 112 -13.86 4.92 -16.70
CA THR A 112 -13.82 5.46 -15.35
C THR A 112 -15.06 6.28 -15.00
N PHE A 113 -15.33 6.49 -13.70
CA PHE A 113 -16.44 7.32 -13.23
C PHE A 113 -16.42 8.75 -13.80
N VAL A 114 -15.22 9.33 -13.94
CA VAL A 114 -15.01 10.68 -14.46
C VAL A 114 -15.39 10.72 -15.94
N ASN A 115 -14.84 9.82 -16.74
CA ASN A 115 -15.06 9.81 -18.19
C ASN A 115 -16.49 9.38 -18.58
N SER A 116 -17.13 8.53 -17.76
CA SER A 116 -18.52 8.11 -17.95
C SER A 116 -19.57 9.11 -17.43
N GLY A 117 -19.15 10.21 -16.80
CA GLY A 117 -20.04 11.23 -16.24
C GLY A 117 -20.84 10.76 -15.02
N GLN A 118 -20.44 9.67 -14.37
CA GLN A 118 -21.16 9.05 -13.25
C GLN A 118 -20.71 9.56 -11.87
N VAL A 119 -19.85 10.58 -11.82
CA VAL A 119 -19.30 11.14 -10.56
C VAL A 119 -20.36 11.64 -9.57
N ALA A 120 -21.54 12.03 -10.04
CA ALA A 120 -22.64 12.48 -9.18
C ALA A 120 -23.62 11.36 -8.79
N ASN A 121 -23.42 10.12 -9.28
CA ASN A 121 -24.39 9.04 -9.08
C ASN A 121 -24.37 8.55 -7.61
N PRO A 122 -25.53 8.50 -6.92
CA PRO A 122 -25.62 7.96 -5.56
C PRO A 122 -25.14 6.52 -5.41
N ILE A 123 -25.05 5.75 -6.49
CA ILE A 123 -24.48 4.39 -6.48
C ILE A 123 -23.06 4.35 -5.91
N LEU A 124 -22.32 5.46 -5.98
CA LEU A 124 -20.98 5.59 -5.41
C LEU A 124 -20.95 5.52 -3.87
N TYR A 125 -22.09 5.70 -3.18
CA TYR A 125 -22.17 5.43 -1.73
C TYR A 125 -21.97 3.95 -1.39
N THR A 126 -22.04 3.04 -2.37
CA THR A 126 -21.61 1.64 -2.18
C THR A 126 -20.14 1.52 -1.78
N GLY A 127 -19.33 2.56 -2.02
CA GLY A 127 -17.97 2.69 -1.49
C GLY A 127 -17.89 2.57 0.04
N LEU A 128 -18.97 2.87 0.78
CA LEU A 128 -19.08 2.64 2.23
C LEU A 128 -18.73 1.20 2.63
N LEU A 129 -18.99 0.22 1.76
CA LEU A 129 -18.67 -1.19 1.99
C LEU A 129 -17.16 -1.45 2.03
N MET A 130 -16.32 -0.60 1.41
CA MET A 130 -14.87 -0.67 1.56
C MET A 130 -14.42 -0.44 3.01
N GLY A 131 -15.26 0.16 3.86
CA GLY A 131 -15.03 0.23 5.31
C GLY A 131 -14.92 -1.14 6.00
N PHE A 132 -15.36 -2.23 5.36
CA PHE A 132 -15.13 -3.59 5.84
C PHE A 132 -13.73 -4.12 5.50
N TYR A 133 -13.04 -3.54 4.51
CA TYR A 133 -11.71 -3.98 4.08
C TYR A 133 -10.67 -4.04 5.21
N PRO A 134 -10.63 -3.08 6.18
CA PRO A 134 -9.66 -3.13 7.26
C PRO A 134 -9.93 -4.19 8.35
N LEU A 135 -11.09 -4.86 8.33
CA LEU A 135 -11.51 -5.77 9.41
C LEU A 135 -10.52 -6.92 9.69
N PRO A 136 -9.94 -7.62 8.69
CA PRO A 136 -8.95 -8.67 8.96
C PRO A 136 -7.71 -8.14 9.68
N PHE A 137 -7.30 -6.90 9.42
CA PHE A 137 -6.14 -6.28 10.09
C PHE A 137 -6.49 -5.83 11.51
N LEU A 138 -7.70 -5.30 11.73
CA LEU A 138 -8.20 -5.01 13.09
C LEU A 138 -8.30 -6.29 13.93
N TRP A 139 -8.77 -7.39 13.32
CA TRP A 139 -8.77 -8.70 13.94
C TRP A 139 -7.34 -9.18 14.26
N LEU A 140 -6.39 -9.01 13.32
CA LEU A 140 -4.98 -9.35 13.53
C LEU A 140 -4.37 -8.58 14.71
N ILE A 141 -4.62 -7.28 14.81
CA ILE A 141 -4.16 -6.43 15.93
C ILE A 141 -4.67 -6.96 17.27
N ARG A 142 -5.95 -7.34 17.34
CA ARG A 142 -6.58 -7.83 18.58
C ARG A 142 -6.10 -9.23 18.95
N ARG A 143 -5.98 -10.13 17.96
CA ARG A 143 -5.70 -11.55 18.21
C ARG A 143 -4.19 -11.85 18.34
N TYR A 144 -3.36 -11.16 17.56
CA TYR A 144 -1.91 -11.37 17.46
C TYR A 144 -1.17 -10.01 17.52
N PRO A 145 -1.23 -9.29 18.66
CA PRO A 145 -0.71 -7.93 18.76
C PRO A 145 0.80 -7.85 18.52
N THR A 146 1.58 -8.84 18.94
CA THR A 146 3.04 -8.87 18.72
C THR A 146 3.38 -9.05 17.25
N GLU A 147 2.66 -9.93 16.56
CA GLU A 147 2.81 -10.18 15.13
C GLU A 147 2.34 -8.98 14.30
N ALA A 148 1.22 -8.34 14.67
CA ALA A 148 0.73 -7.13 14.03
C ALA A 148 1.75 -5.98 14.10
N ARG A 149 2.44 -5.81 15.24
CA ARG A 149 3.52 -4.83 15.37
C ARG A 149 4.69 -5.09 14.42
N SER A 150 4.94 -6.34 14.04
CA SER A 150 6.02 -6.68 13.10
C SER A 150 5.79 -6.24 11.66
N ILE A 151 4.57 -5.77 11.34
CA ILE A 151 4.23 -5.12 10.08
C ILE A 151 3.80 -3.67 10.28
N GLY A 152 4.18 -3.06 11.41
CA GLY A 152 3.87 -1.67 11.74
C GLY A 152 2.42 -1.37 12.06
N LEU A 153 1.58 -2.38 12.32
CA LEU A 153 0.25 -2.18 12.91
C LEU A 153 0.37 -1.91 14.41
N TYR A 154 0.99 -0.80 14.74
CA TYR A 154 1.21 -0.31 16.09
C TYR A 154 0.69 1.11 16.24
N MET A 155 0.01 1.39 17.34
CA MET A 155 -0.74 2.65 17.55
C MET A 155 -0.29 3.38 18.82
N ALA A 156 1.02 3.59 19.01
CA ALA A 156 1.48 4.49 20.08
C ALA A 156 1.33 5.95 19.64
N ARG A 157 0.65 6.76 20.46
CA ARG A 157 0.40 8.19 20.19
C ARG A 157 -0.24 8.43 18.81
N PRO A 158 -1.39 7.80 18.51
CA PRO A 158 -1.99 7.86 17.17
C PRO A 158 -2.29 9.29 16.73
N GLY A 159 -2.71 10.17 17.66
CA GLY A 159 -2.96 11.58 17.34
C GLY A 159 -1.73 12.33 16.83
N LEU A 160 -0.55 12.08 17.41
CA LEU A 160 0.71 12.69 16.94
C LEU A 160 1.04 12.23 15.52
N TRP A 161 0.98 10.92 15.25
CA TRP A 161 1.35 10.37 13.95
C TRP A 161 0.33 10.68 12.85
N ILE A 162 -0.96 10.79 13.20
CA ILE A 162 -1.98 11.32 12.29
C ILE A 162 -1.64 12.77 11.94
N ALA A 163 -1.31 13.63 12.91
CA ALA A 163 -0.95 15.02 12.65
C ALA A 163 0.32 15.13 11.78
N VAL A 164 1.35 14.33 12.05
CA VAL A 164 2.58 14.29 11.24
C VAL A 164 2.30 13.79 9.81
N GLY A 165 1.46 12.77 9.65
CA GLY A 165 1.04 12.27 8.34
C GLY A 165 0.25 13.30 7.54
N LEU A 166 -0.70 13.99 8.18
CA LEU A 166 -1.46 15.09 7.56
C LEU A 166 -0.56 16.27 7.17
N LEU A 167 0.38 16.67 8.04
CA LEU A 167 1.33 17.74 7.74
C LEU A 167 2.23 17.37 6.55
N SER A 168 2.71 16.13 6.52
CA SER A 168 3.52 15.58 5.43
C SER A 168 2.76 15.61 4.10
N ALA A 169 1.50 15.15 4.10
CA ALA A 169 0.63 15.24 2.93
C ALA A 169 0.35 16.68 2.52
N ALA A 170 0.10 17.58 3.47
CA ALA A 170 -0.18 18.98 3.17
C ALA A 170 1.01 19.67 2.48
N VAL A 171 2.24 19.41 2.93
CA VAL A 171 3.45 19.96 2.30
C VAL A 171 3.63 19.43 0.88
N LEU A 172 3.59 18.11 0.68
CA LEU A 172 3.83 17.53 -0.66
C LEU A 172 2.67 17.77 -1.62
N SER A 173 1.42 17.62 -1.17
CA SER A 173 0.23 17.93 -1.98
C SER A 173 0.15 19.41 -2.29
N GLY A 174 0.43 20.28 -1.31
CA GLY A 174 0.46 21.73 -1.52
C GLY A 174 1.49 22.14 -2.57
N HIS A 175 2.69 21.57 -2.50
CA HIS A 175 3.73 21.81 -3.52
C HIS A 175 3.33 21.28 -4.90
N PHE A 176 2.75 20.07 -4.98
CA PHE A 176 2.22 19.50 -6.22
C PHE A 176 1.12 20.37 -6.83
N LEU A 177 0.12 20.77 -6.04
CA LEU A 177 -0.98 21.61 -6.50
C LEU A 177 -0.49 23.00 -6.92
N PHE A 178 0.40 23.62 -6.14
CA PHE A 178 0.98 24.92 -6.48
C PHE A 178 1.71 24.86 -7.83
N THR A 179 2.59 23.88 -8.02
CA THR A 179 3.33 23.71 -9.28
C THR A 179 2.41 23.39 -10.47
N GLY A 180 1.39 22.54 -10.27
CA GLY A 180 0.39 22.22 -11.29
C GLY A 180 -0.49 23.40 -11.69
N LEU A 181 -0.90 24.23 -10.73
CA LEU A 181 -1.69 25.44 -10.97
C LEU A 181 -0.88 26.53 -11.67
N MET A 182 0.34 26.79 -11.19
CA MET A 182 1.22 27.82 -11.78
C MET A 182 1.63 27.48 -13.21
N SER A 183 1.79 26.19 -13.52
CA SER A 183 2.06 25.70 -14.88
C SER A 183 0.81 25.57 -15.75
N ARG A 184 -0.39 25.81 -15.20
CA ARG A 184 -1.70 25.55 -15.85
C ARG A 184 -1.89 24.10 -16.30
N ALA A 185 -1.13 23.17 -15.74
CA ALA A 185 -1.27 21.74 -16.01
C ALA A 185 -2.48 21.12 -15.29
N ILE A 186 -2.99 21.77 -14.24
CA ILE A 186 -4.11 21.31 -13.42
C ILE A 186 -5.12 22.47 -13.27
N THR A 187 -6.42 22.14 -13.31
CA THR A 187 -7.50 23.06 -12.93
C THR A 187 -8.23 22.47 -11.74
N LEU A 188 -8.39 23.21 -10.66
CA LEU A 188 -9.12 22.68 -9.50
C LEU A 188 -10.63 22.71 -9.74
N ARG A 189 -11.29 21.57 -9.50
CA ARG A 189 -12.76 21.45 -9.57
C ARG A 189 -13.27 20.65 -8.37
N PRO A 190 -14.24 21.19 -7.62
CA PRO A 190 -14.88 20.41 -6.56
C PRO A 190 -15.62 19.25 -7.19
N GLN A 191 -15.38 18.04 -6.69
CA GLN A 191 -16.07 16.85 -7.13
C GLN A 191 -17.34 16.60 -6.32
N PRO A 192 -18.36 15.93 -6.89
CA PRO A 192 -19.58 15.61 -6.16
C PRO A 192 -19.32 14.72 -4.94
N LEU A 193 -20.12 14.90 -3.89
CA LEU A 193 -19.97 14.18 -2.62
C LEU A 193 -19.97 12.64 -2.78
N PRO A 194 -20.82 11.99 -3.60
CA PRO A 194 -20.77 10.55 -3.76
C PRO A 194 -19.40 10.04 -4.25
N TYR A 195 -18.77 10.74 -5.20
CA TYR A 195 -17.44 10.39 -5.70
C TYR A 195 -16.33 10.68 -4.69
N LEU A 196 -16.44 11.75 -3.90
CA LEU A 196 -15.51 12.04 -2.81
C LEU A 196 -15.56 10.95 -1.73
N VAL A 197 -16.75 10.49 -1.34
CA VAL A 197 -16.92 9.42 -0.34
C VAL A 197 -16.35 8.11 -0.86
N TRP A 198 -16.67 7.74 -2.11
CA TRP A 198 -16.14 6.52 -2.73
C TRP A 198 -14.61 6.57 -2.79
N THR A 199 -14.04 7.67 -3.28
CA THR A 199 -12.60 7.80 -3.44
C THR A 199 -11.88 7.87 -2.09
N ALA A 200 -12.45 8.55 -1.08
CA ALA A 200 -11.88 8.58 0.26
C ALA A 200 -11.77 7.18 0.85
N LEU A 201 -12.82 6.37 0.74
CA LEU A 201 -12.77 5.02 1.27
C LEU A 201 -11.87 4.09 0.46
N PHE A 202 -11.80 4.25 -0.86
CA PHE A 202 -10.83 3.54 -1.66
C PHE A 202 -9.39 3.89 -1.25
N GLU A 203 -9.07 5.18 -1.16
CA GLU A 203 -7.73 5.66 -0.82
C GLU A 203 -7.31 5.27 0.60
N PHE A 204 -8.18 5.48 1.60
CA PHE A 204 -7.88 5.14 2.99
C PHE A 204 -7.99 3.64 3.26
N ALA A 205 -9.11 3.00 2.95
CA ALA A 205 -9.36 1.64 3.42
C ALA A 205 -8.65 0.57 2.58
N VAL A 206 -8.50 0.81 1.27
CA VAL A 206 -8.04 -0.21 0.32
C VAL A 206 -6.61 0.08 -0.13
N GLN A 207 -6.40 1.17 -0.88
CA GLN A 207 -5.14 1.47 -1.56
C GLN A 207 -4.02 1.73 -0.56
N SER A 208 -4.11 2.83 0.19
CA SER A 208 -3.00 3.26 1.05
C SER A 208 -2.74 2.27 2.17
N LEU A 209 -3.78 1.66 2.75
CA LEU A 209 -3.59 0.65 3.79
C LEU A 209 -2.80 -0.57 3.27
N SER A 210 -3.18 -1.11 2.11
CA SER A 210 -2.53 -2.29 1.53
C SER A 210 -1.09 -2.00 1.10
N GLU A 211 -0.87 -0.85 0.47
CA GLU A 211 0.47 -0.41 0.05
C GLU A 211 1.39 -0.19 1.24
N GLU A 212 0.93 0.50 2.28
CA GLU A 212 1.75 0.76 3.46
C GLU A 212 2.07 -0.52 4.24
N LEU A 213 1.09 -1.43 4.38
CA LEU A 213 1.31 -2.74 4.99
C LEU A 213 2.40 -3.53 4.26
N PHE A 214 2.38 -3.53 2.94
CA PHE A 214 3.32 -4.29 2.13
C PHE A 214 4.67 -3.58 1.97
N PHE A 215 4.70 -2.35 1.50
CA PHE A 215 5.96 -1.66 1.19
C PHE A 215 6.67 -1.15 2.43
N ARG A 216 5.95 -0.57 3.40
CA ARG A 216 6.57 0.01 4.61
C ARG A 216 6.63 -1.03 5.73
N GLY A 217 5.48 -1.63 6.06
CA GLY A 217 5.35 -2.64 7.11
C GLY A 217 6.14 -3.92 6.84
N LEU A 218 6.31 -4.31 5.57
CA LEU A 218 6.93 -5.58 5.22
C LEU A 218 8.24 -5.41 4.43
N VAL A 219 8.28 -4.74 3.28
CA VAL A 219 9.48 -4.69 2.42
C VAL A 219 10.56 -3.85 3.07
N PHE A 220 10.24 -2.62 3.45
CA PHE A 220 11.16 -1.70 4.10
C PHE A 220 11.65 -2.25 5.45
N ASP A 221 10.73 -2.67 6.32
CA ASP A 221 11.06 -3.29 7.61
C ASP A 221 12.02 -4.48 7.44
N TYR A 222 11.72 -5.35 6.47
CA TYR A 222 12.57 -6.50 6.16
C TYR A 222 13.98 -6.08 5.72
N LEU A 223 14.10 -5.07 4.85
CA LEU A 223 15.40 -4.58 4.37
C LEU A 223 16.24 -3.98 5.50
N VAL A 224 15.65 -3.17 6.38
CA VAL A 224 16.35 -2.52 7.49
C VAL A 224 16.65 -3.51 8.62
N ASN A 225 15.63 -4.22 9.11
CA ASN A 225 15.73 -5.01 10.32
C ASN A 225 16.29 -6.42 10.09
N THR A 226 16.00 -7.03 8.94
CA THR A 226 16.47 -8.39 8.63
C THR A 226 17.71 -8.39 7.75
N ARG A 227 17.75 -7.57 6.70
CA ARG A 227 18.91 -7.48 5.78
C ARG A 227 19.95 -6.44 6.19
N ARG A 228 19.72 -5.69 7.28
CA ARG A 228 20.63 -4.68 7.83
C ARG A 228 21.10 -3.67 6.77
N GLN A 229 20.24 -3.37 5.80
CA GLN A 229 20.53 -2.34 4.79
C GLN A 229 20.45 -0.96 5.44
N SER A 230 21.12 0.02 4.83
CA SER A 230 20.99 1.41 5.26
C SER A 230 19.54 1.90 5.06
N LEU A 231 19.11 2.81 5.93
CA LEU A 231 17.80 3.45 5.88
C LEU A 231 17.47 3.97 4.47
N TRP A 232 18.42 4.71 3.86
CA TRP A 232 18.24 5.32 2.55
C TRP A 232 18.11 4.30 1.43
N LEU A 233 18.95 3.26 1.43
CA LEU A 233 18.86 2.21 0.41
C LEU A 233 17.54 1.43 0.51
N ALA A 234 17.12 1.09 1.73
CA ALA A 234 15.84 0.43 1.95
C ALA A 234 14.65 1.30 1.52
N ALA A 235 14.69 2.60 1.83
CA ALA A 235 13.67 3.56 1.42
C ALA A 235 13.58 3.68 -0.11
N VAL A 236 14.72 3.79 -0.80
CA VAL A 236 14.76 3.87 -2.27
C VAL A 236 14.23 2.59 -2.91
N ILE A 237 14.65 1.41 -2.44
CA ILE A 237 14.21 0.12 -3.00
C ILE A 237 12.70 -0.07 -2.79
N SER A 238 12.21 0.12 -1.57
CA SER A 238 10.77 -0.04 -1.27
C SER A 238 9.91 0.96 -2.04
N SER A 239 10.37 2.21 -2.18
CA SER A 239 9.67 3.24 -2.95
C SER A 239 9.71 2.98 -4.45
N GLY A 240 10.83 2.47 -4.97
CA GLY A 240 10.93 2.03 -6.36
C GLY A 240 9.93 0.91 -6.69
N PHE A 241 9.78 -0.08 -5.80
CA PHE A 241 8.78 -1.13 -6.00
C PHE A 241 7.34 -0.64 -5.90
N ASN A 242 7.05 0.27 -4.97
CA ASN A 242 5.73 0.89 -4.88
C ASN A 242 5.39 1.64 -6.17
N LEU A 243 6.39 2.31 -6.77
CA LEU A 243 6.23 3.07 -8.00
C LEU A 243 5.96 2.20 -9.25
N LEU A 244 6.48 0.97 -9.30
CA LEU A 244 6.34 0.09 -10.47
C LEU A 244 4.88 -0.11 -10.91
N ILE A 245 3.94 -0.19 -9.96
CA ILE A 245 2.51 -0.38 -10.24
C ILE A 245 1.92 0.83 -10.96
N TYR A 246 2.39 2.03 -10.62
CA TYR A 246 1.90 3.27 -11.20
C TYR A 246 2.45 3.48 -12.62
N VAL A 247 3.71 3.12 -12.86
CA VAL A 247 4.36 3.28 -14.17
C VAL A 247 3.78 2.36 -15.25
N VAL A 248 3.21 1.22 -14.87
CA VAL A 248 2.65 0.23 -15.81
C VAL A 248 1.17 0.42 -16.13
N LYS A 249 0.47 1.34 -15.46
CA LYS A 249 -0.91 1.68 -15.82
C LYS A 249 -0.88 2.47 -17.13
N GLY A 250 -1.62 2.03 -18.15
CA GLY A 250 -1.58 2.55 -19.52
C GLY A 250 -2.22 3.92 -19.73
N GLY A 251 -2.93 4.46 -18.73
CA GLY A 251 -3.60 5.77 -18.82
C GLY A 251 -2.69 7.01 -18.78
N TRP A 252 -1.36 6.85 -18.73
CA TRP A 252 -0.42 7.93 -18.43
C TRP A 252 0.23 8.57 -19.67
N VAL A 253 -0.21 8.16 -20.87
CA VAL A 253 0.43 8.51 -22.14
C VAL A 253 0.00 9.88 -22.67
N GLU A 254 -1.14 10.42 -22.20
CA GLU A 254 -1.70 11.65 -22.75
C GLU A 254 -0.99 12.94 -22.28
N ASN A 255 -0.32 12.93 -21.11
CA ASN A 255 0.42 14.09 -20.62
C ASN A 255 1.72 13.66 -19.88
N PRO A 256 2.87 13.57 -20.57
CA PRO A 256 4.11 13.06 -19.98
C PRO A 256 4.64 13.94 -18.84
N ILE A 257 4.37 15.25 -18.86
CA ILE A 257 4.81 16.18 -17.81
C ILE A 257 4.03 15.93 -16.52
N LEU A 258 2.70 15.81 -16.62
CA LEU A 258 1.85 15.48 -15.48
C LEU A 258 2.19 14.10 -14.94
N THR A 259 2.44 13.14 -15.82
CA THR A 259 2.88 11.78 -15.48
C THR A 259 4.18 11.79 -14.70
N LEU A 260 5.21 12.47 -15.21
CA LEU A 260 6.49 12.60 -14.52
C LEU A 260 6.34 13.27 -13.16
N GLY A 261 5.50 14.30 -13.07
CA GLY A 261 5.14 14.96 -11.82
C GLY A 261 4.56 13.98 -10.82
N VAL A 262 3.47 13.28 -11.16
CA VAL A 262 2.81 12.35 -10.23
C VAL A 262 3.74 11.19 -9.84
N VAL A 263 4.54 10.65 -10.77
CA VAL A 263 5.57 9.63 -10.48
C VAL A 263 6.60 10.15 -9.47
N PHE A 264 7.09 11.38 -9.66
CA PHE A 264 8.01 12.02 -8.73
C PHE A 264 7.40 12.19 -7.34
N TYR A 265 6.19 12.75 -7.24
CA TYR A 265 5.55 12.96 -5.94
C TYR A 265 5.16 11.65 -5.26
N ALA A 266 4.70 10.63 -6.00
CA ALA A 266 4.44 9.30 -5.46
C ALA A 266 5.71 8.67 -4.87
N PHE A 267 6.84 8.79 -5.58
CA PHE A 267 8.13 8.34 -5.07
C PHE A 267 8.56 9.09 -3.80
N MET A 268 8.45 10.42 -3.80
CA MET A 268 8.78 11.25 -2.64
C MET A 268 7.88 10.97 -1.43
N MET A 269 6.59 10.75 -1.67
CA MET A 269 5.62 10.34 -0.65
C MET A 269 5.97 8.98 -0.06
N SER A 270 6.34 8.00 -0.88
CA SER A 270 6.78 6.69 -0.40
C SER A 270 8.10 6.78 0.39
N MET A 271 9.06 7.58 -0.06
CA MET A 271 10.31 7.84 0.67
C MET A 271 10.04 8.46 2.04
N LEU A 272 9.16 9.48 2.09
CA LEU A 272 8.75 10.12 3.34
C LEU A 272 8.05 9.13 4.26
N SER A 273 7.17 8.28 3.73
CA SER A 273 6.48 7.25 4.50
C SER A 273 7.45 6.23 5.10
N ALA A 274 8.53 5.87 4.41
CA ALA A 274 9.59 5.02 4.97
C ALA A 274 10.34 5.70 6.14
N ILE A 275 10.63 6.99 6.03
CA ILE A 275 11.24 7.77 7.12
C ILE A 275 10.30 7.86 8.33
N LEU A 276 9.03 8.16 8.08
CA LEU A 276 7.99 8.23 9.12
C LEU A 276 7.78 6.87 9.80
N TYR A 277 7.83 5.78 9.02
CA TYR A 277 7.80 4.42 9.56
C TYR A 277 9.00 4.16 10.47
N GLN A 278 10.23 4.50 10.04
CA GLN A 278 11.43 4.33 10.86
C GLN A 278 11.34 5.11 12.18
N ALA A 279 10.78 6.33 12.15
CA ALA A 279 10.64 7.17 13.33
C ALA A 279 9.53 6.69 14.29
N SER A 280 8.45 6.14 13.77
CA SER A 280 7.25 5.80 14.55
C SER A 280 7.13 4.31 14.90
N GLY A 281 7.78 3.43 14.14
CA GLY A 281 7.53 1.99 14.15
C GLY A 281 6.09 1.64 13.71
N SER A 282 5.41 2.54 13.00
CA SER A 282 4.02 2.41 12.61
C SER A 282 3.83 2.79 11.14
N ILE A 283 2.91 2.09 10.47
CA ILE A 283 2.47 2.49 9.13
C ILE A 283 1.50 3.67 9.15
N LEU A 284 0.92 4.02 10.31
CA LEU A 284 -0.12 5.04 10.42
C LEU A 284 0.26 6.40 9.79
N PRO A 285 1.42 7.01 10.07
CA PRO A 285 1.75 8.31 9.48
C PRO A 285 1.89 8.23 7.96
N GLY A 286 2.50 7.16 7.42
CA GLY A 286 2.57 6.91 5.98
C GLY A 286 1.18 6.71 5.37
N TRP A 287 0.36 5.88 6.00
CA TRP A 287 -1.02 5.60 5.60
C TRP A 287 -1.89 6.84 5.48
N ILE A 288 -1.89 7.68 6.51
CA ILE A 288 -2.63 8.95 6.48
C ILE A 288 -2.06 9.86 5.41
N SER A 289 -0.73 9.93 5.28
CA SER A 289 -0.06 10.80 4.32
C SER A 289 -0.42 10.40 2.87
N ASN A 290 -0.27 9.11 2.53
CA ASN A 290 -0.53 8.56 1.21
C ASN A 290 -2.01 8.70 0.81
N ALA A 291 -2.93 8.36 1.72
CA ALA A 291 -4.37 8.46 1.43
C ALA A 291 -4.83 9.91 1.23
N THR A 292 -4.27 10.83 2.03
CA THR A 292 -4.57 12.26 1.93
C THR A 292 -4.01 12.83 0.62
N PHE A 293 -2.79 12.44 0.24
CA PHE A 293 -2.21 12.84 -1.05
C PHE A 293 -3.07 12.33 -2.22
N GLY A 294 -3.45 11.04 -2.20
CA GLY A 294 -4.35 10.45 -3.18
C GLY A 294 -5.65 11.24 -3.33
N LEU A 295 -6.30 11.57 -2.21
CA LEU A 295 -7.50 12.41 -2.21
C LEU A 295 -7.29 13.81 -2.82
N PHE A 296 -6.17 14.47 -2.56
CA PHE A 296 -5.91 15.79 -3.14
C PHE A 296 -5.78 15.74 -4.66
N THR A 297 -5.31 14.63 -5.22
CA THR A 297 -5.23 14.46 -6.69
C THR A 297 -6.59 14.35 -7.37
N VAL A 298 -7.67 14.13 -6.61
CA VAL A 298 -9.06 14.00 -7.10
C VAL A 298 -9.69 15.36 -7.45
N PHE A 299 -9.23 16.44 -6.84
CA PHE A 299 -9.78 17.80 -7.03
C PHE A 299 -9.35 18.46 -8.35
N ARG A 300 -8.87 17.70 -9.33
CA ARG A 300 -8.46 18.17 -10.66
C ARG A 300 -9.55 17.99 -11.73
#